data_AF-A0A4R7SRR6-F1
#
_entry.id   AF-A0A4R7SRR6-F1
#
_cell.length_a   1.000
_cell.length_b   1.000
_cell.length_c   1.000
_cell.angle_alpha   90.00
_cell.angle_beta   90.00
_cell.angle_gamma   90.00
#
_symmetry.space_group_name_H-M   'P 1'
#
loop_
_entity.id
_entity.type
_entity.pdbx_description
1 polymer ?
#
loop_
_entity_poly.entity_id
_entity_poly.type
_entity_poly.pdbx_seq_one_letter_code
_entity_poly.pdbx_strand_id
1 'polypeptide(L)'
;MEPLSNHYALLRILKIAALLLSASLLSHCTSHPYRGDAARYSTPATSPAVEENSIAKSRPGLGTELGHELTDTSSTATFYRKSTGQPDAMATFHYNDDEGARLMASLQGRPARRDGGFELIPGKLRVTVMDGSRYSSSALDHYESGQGIFVIGTPGENYSLKLANRTSRRMEVVVSVDGLSLLDGQPASARKPGYIIPAKSAVILRGMRVGGKLYSLEFGSVKESRASTAFGQKGARNVGVIGMACYEEDEIVRRRAQVEESYVREGARAFGS
;
A
#
# COMPACT_ATOMS: atom_id res chain seq x y z
N MET A 1 57.69 -25.04 -7.23
CA MET A 1 57.69 -23.79 -8.02
C MET A 1 56.31 -23.16 -7.89
N GLU A 2 56.12 -22.39 -6.83
CA GLU A 2 55.16 -21.27 -6.70
C GLU A 2 55.84 -20.00 -7.27
N PRO A 3 55.20 -18.82 -7.38
CA PRO A 3 53.89 -18.48 -7.96
C PRO A 3 53.99 -17.16 -8.79
N LEU A 4 52.86 -16.55 -9.19
CA LEU A 4 52.60 -15.09 -9.39
C LEU A 4 51.15 -14.97 -9.91
N SER A 5 50.10 -14.72 -9.11
CA SER A 5 49.72 -13.58 -8.24
C SER A 5 49.26 -12.31 -8.97
N ASN A 6 47.95 -12.05 -8.83
CA ASN A 6 47.21 -10.78 -8.66
C ASN A 6 47.47 -9.57 -9.58
N HIS A 7 46.37 -8.92 -10.00
CA HIS A 7 45.93 -7.53 -9.74
C HIS A 7 44.73 -7.27 -10.70
N TYR A 8 43.56 -6.77 -10.31
CA TYR A 8 43.29 -5.53 -9.58
C TYR A 8 41.95 -5.59 -8.84
N ALA A 9 41.98 -5.15 -7.58
CA ALA A 9 40.86 -4.65 -6.81
C ALA A 9 40.98 -3.12 -6.68
N LEU A 10 39.90 -2.50 -6.18
CA LEU A 10 39.66 -1.11 -5.71
C LEU A 10 38.84 -0.20 -6.65
N LEU A 11 37.59 0.16 -6.33
CA LEU A 11 37.01 0.99 -5.24
C LEU A 11 37.19 2.50 -5.45
N ARG A 12 36.06 3.25 -5.47
CA ARG A 12 35.83 4.66 -5.03
C ARG A 12 34.40 5.06 -5.44
N ILE A 13 33.38 5.00 -4.58
CA ILE A 13 32.93 6.01 -3.60
C ILE A 13 33.05 7.45 -4.13
N LEU A 14 31.90 8.08 -4.40
CA LEU A 14 31.77 9.54 -4.27
C LEU A 14 30.43 9.90 -3.61
N LYS A 15 30.54 10.40 -2.38
CA LYS A 15 29.51 11.15 -1.66
C LYS A 15 29.53 12.59 -2.20
N ILE A 16 28.38 13.20 -2.43
CA ILE A 16 28.30 14.67 -2.57
C ILE A 16 27.25 15.16 -1.58
N ALA A 17 27.72 15.96 -0.62
CA ALA A 17 26.91 16.70 0.34
C ALA A 17 27.39 18.17 0.33
N ALA A 18 26.39 19.05 0.45
CA ALA A 18 26.43 20.44 0.93
C ALA A 18 27.10 21.54 0.08
N LEU A 19 26.36 22.62 -0.21
CA LEU A 19 26.64 23.93 0.39
C LEU A 19 25.44 24.90 0.29
N LEU A 20 25.01 25.43 1.43
CA LEU A 20 24.23 26.67 1.58
C LEU A 20 25.23 27.82 1.77
N LEU A 21 25.00 28.96 1.11
CA LEU A 21 25.52 30.27 1.54
C LEU A 21 24.64 31.41 1.03
N SER A 22 24.66 32.48 1.82
CA SER A 22 23.62 33.49 2.03
C SER A 22 24.01 34.89 1.54
N ALA A 23 22.97 35.71 1.31
CA ALA A 23 22.83 37.14 1.65
C ALA A 23 23.61 38.26 0.88
N SER A 24 22.87 38.92 -0.03
CA SER A 24 22.46 40.35 -0.08
C SER A 24 23.43 41.55 -0.25
N LEU A 25 22.85 42.57 -0.96
CA LEU A 25 23.06 44.05 -1.02
C LEU A 25 23.58 44.53 -2.41
N LEU A 26 23.15 45.61 -3.09
CA LEU A 26 22.30 46.80 -2.83
C LEU A 26 21.92 47.50 -4.17
N SER A 27 20.80 48.26 -4.15
CA SER A 27 20.45 49.51 -4.88
C SER A 27 20.45 49.62 -6.42
N HIS A 28 19.35 50.10 -7.01
CA HIS A 28 19.08 51.55 -7.19
C HIS A 28 17.64 51.83 -7.65
N CYS A 29 17.11 52.97 -7.16
CA CYS A 29 15.78 53.50 -7.41
C CYS A 29 15.66 54.21 -8.77
N THR A 30 14.51 54.10 -9.42
CA THR A 30 13.91 55.22 -10.18
C THR A 30 12.39 55.15 -10.05
N SER A 31 11.80 56.16 -9.42
CA SER A 31 10.36 56.39 -9.34
C SER A 31 9.87 57.15 -10.59
N HIS A 32 8.76 56.70 -11.17
CA HIS A 32 8.00 57.42 -12.19
C HIS A 32 6.59 57.66 -11.64
N PRO A 33 6.07 58.90 -11.65
CA PRO A 33 4.73 59.16 -11.14
C PRO A 33 3.71 58.84 -12.23
N TYR A 34 2.81 57.90 -11.96
CA TYR A 34 1.56 57.78 -12.72
C TYR A 34 0.38 57.99 -11.75
N ARG A 35 -0.37 59.05 -12.05
CA ARG A 35 -1.59 59.48 -11.35
C ARG A 35 -2.76 58.88 -12.11
N GLY A 36 -3.54 58.01 -11.46
CA GLY A 36 -4.73 57.40 -12.04
C GLY A 36 -5.50 56.59 -11.01
N ASP A 37 -6.50 57.26 -10.42
CA ASP A 37 -7.75 56.79 -9.85
C ASP A 37 -7.84 55.52 -9.00
N ALA A 38 -8.34 55.75 -7.79
CA ALA A 38 -8.77 54.77 -6.82
C ALA A 38 -9.94 53.93 -7.36
N ALA A 39 -9.69 52.65 -7.58
CA ALA A 39 -10.71 51.60 -7.50
C ALA A 39 -10.22 50.55 -6.51
N ARG A 40 -10.91 50.47 -5.37
CA ARG A 40 -10.70 49.43 -4.36
C ARG A 40 -11.02 48.07 -4.99
N TYR A 41 -10.00 47.32 -5.38
CA TYR A 41 -10.11 45.87 -5.49
C TYR A 41 -9.50 45.26 -4.24
N SER A 42 -10.33 45.12 -3.21
CA SER A 42 -10.04 44.22 -2.10
C SER A 42 -10.24 42.80 -2.64
N THR A 43 -9.22 42.22 -3.26
CA THR A 43 -9.21 40.77 -3.50
C THR A 43 -9.17 40.09 -2.13
N PRO A 44 -10.17 39.26 -1.76
CA PRO A 44 -9.99 38.41 -0.60
C PRO A 44 -8.82 37.47 -0.93
N ALA A 45 -7.78 37.51 -0.12
CA ALA A 45 -6.76 36.48 -0.13
C ALA A 45 -7.46 35.16 0.23
N THR A 46 -7.74 34.32 -0.77
CA THR A 46 -8.21 32.96 -0.55
C THR A 46 -7.14 32.26 0.27
N SER A 47 -7.43 32.01 1.54
CA SER A 47 -6.56 31.22 2.40
C SER A 47 -6.33 29.85 1.74
N PRO A 48 -5.09 29.33 1.71
CA PRO A 48 -4.78 28.03 1.11
C PRO A 48 -5.62 26.88 1.70
N ALA A 49 -6.11 27.03 2.92
CA ALA A 49 -7.02 26.09 3.58
C ALA A 49 -8.42 25.97 2.91
N VAL A 50 -8.90 27.02 2.23
CA VAL A 50 -10.21 27.01 1.55
C VAL A 50 -10.11 26.33 0.19
N GLU A 51 -8.98 26.51 -0.50
CA GLU A 51 -8.67 25.86 -1.77
C GLU A 51 -8.34 24.36 -1.57
N GLU A 52 -7.54 24.01 -0.56
CA GLU A 52 -7.18 22.62 -0.23
C GLU A 52 -8.39 21.74 0.12
N ASN A 53 -9.40 22.30 0.79
CA ASN A 53 -10.62 21.58 1.16
C ASN A 53 -11.59 21.39 -0.03
N SER A 54 -11.48 22.23 -1.06
CA SER A 54 -12.29 22.14 -2.29
C SER A 54 -11.79 21.05 -3.25
N ILE A 55 -10.47 20.80 -3.28
CA ILE A 55 -9.84 19.78 -4.12
C ILE A 55 -10.17 18.38 -3.60
N ALA A 56 -10.14 18.16 -2.28
CA ALA A 56 -10.56 16.91 -1.65
C ALA A 56 -12.00 16.51 -2.00
N LYS A 57 -12.89 17.52 -2.11
CA LYS A 57 -14.32 17.33 -2.38
C LYS A 57 -14.66 16.93 -3.82
N SER A 58 -13.74 17.09 -4.79
CA SER A 58 -14.04 16.84 -6.22
C SER A 58 -13.05 15.91 -6.94
N ARG A 59 -12.12 15.27 -6.23
CA ARG A 59 -11.19 14.31 -6.84
C ARG A 59 -11.98 13.17 -7.50
N PRO A 60 -11.92 13.02 -8.84
CA PRO A 60 -12.58 11.92 -9.51
C PRO A 60 -11.88 10.60 -9.20
N GLY A 61 -12.62 9.50 -9.33
CA GLY A 61 -12.13 8.13 -9.18
C GLY A 61 -12.66 7.41 -7.95
N LEU A 62 -12.20 6.17 -7.79
CA LEU A 62 -12.65 5.27 -6.75
C LEU A 62 -11.79 5.33 -5.49
N GLY A 63 -12.44 5.17 -4.34
CA GLY A 63 -11.84 4.85 -3.05
C GLY A 63 -12.48 3.61 -2.44
N THR A 64 -12.03 3.20 -1.26
CA THR A 64 -12.56 2.05 -0.55
C THR A 64 -13.44 2.51 0.60
N GLU A 65 -14.71 2.12 0.57
CA GLU A 65 -15.67 2.26 1.66
C GLU A 65 -15.76 0.95 2.46
N LEU A 66 -16.33 1.03 3.67
CA LEU A 66 -16.63 -0.15 4.47
C LEU A 66 -18.09 -0.53 4.26
N GLY A 67 -18.33 -1.74 3.76
CA GLY A 67 -19.66 -2.28 3.58
C GLY A 67 -20.19 -2.93 4.87
N HIS A 68 -20.83 -4.07 4.71
CA HIS A 68 -21.45 -4.79 5.82
C HIS A 68 -20.43 -5.54 6.69
N GLU A 69 -20.77 -5.73 7.95
CA GLU A 69 -19.98 -6.55 8.87
C GLU A 69 -19.94 -8.02 8.39
N LEU A 70 -18.76 -8.62 8.46
CA LEU A 70 -18.49 -10.00 8.08
C LEU A 70 -18.13 -10.82 9.32
N THR A 71 -18.47 -12.11 9.30
CA THR A 71 -17.92 -13.05 10.28
C THR A 71 -16.42 -13.23 10.06
N ASP A 72 -15.67 -13.02 11.13
CA ASP A 72 -14.23 -13.23 11.12
C ASP A 72 -13.89 -14.65 11.59
N THR A 73 -13.34 -15.44 10.67
CA THR A 73 -12.91 -16.82 10.93
C THR A 73 -11.38 -16.94 10.91
N SER A 74 -10.66 -15.83 10.95
CA SER A 74 -9.19 -15.83 10.95
C SER A 74 -8.65 -16.16 12.34
N SER A 75 -7.49 -16.80 12.36
CA SER A 75 -6.75 -17.11 13.58
C SER A 75 -5.42 -16.37 13.59
N THR A 76 -4.93 -16.08 14.80
CA THR A 76 -3.60 -15.50 14.99
C THR A 76 -2.55 -16.61 14.97
N ALA A 77 -1.43 -16.36 14.31
CA ALA A 77 -0.27 -17.24 14.34
C ALA A 77 1.02 -16.42 14.47
N THR A 78 2.04 -17.01 15.11
CA THR A 78 3.35 -16.39 15.22
C THR A 78 4.11 -16.50 13.90
N PHE A 79 4.80 -15.42 13.53
CA PHE A 79 5.72 -15.36 12.40
C PHE A 79 7.01 -14.67 12.84
N TYR A 80 8.14 -15.26 12.49
CA TYR A 80 9.45 -14.71 12.83
C TYR A 80 10.06 -14.14 11.56
N ARG A 81 10.02 -12.81 11.39
CA ARG A 81 10.63 -12.16 10.21
C ARG A 81 12.13 -12.38 10.21
N LYS A 82 12.67 -12.83 9.07
CA LYS A 82 14.12 -12.94 8.86
C LYS A 82 14.84 -11.58 8.94
N SER A 83 14.18 -10.52 8.47
CA SER A 83 14.63 -9.13 8.62
C SER A 83 13.54 -8.29 9.30
N THR A 84 13.91 -7.59 10.38
CA THR A 84 12.97 -6.77 11.17
C THR A 84 12.97 -5.30 10.76
N GLY A 85 13.97 -4.86 9.97
CA GLY A 85 14.15 -3.46 9.59
C GLY A 85 13.51 -3.07 8.26
N GLN A 86 13.40 -4.00 7.31
CA GLN A 86 12.90 -3.73 5.95
C GLN A 86 12.18 -4.96 5.36
N PRO A 87 11.15 -4.76 4.52
CA PRO A 87 10.56 -5.84 3.73
C PRO A 87 11.58 -6.51 2.81
N ASP A 88 11.41 -7.81 2.57
CA ASP A 88 12.19 -8.55 1.55
C ASP A 88 11.77 -8.14 0.13
N ALA A 89 10.53 -7.66 -0.04
CA ALA A 89 10.04 -7.03 -1.25
C ALA A 89 8.81 -6.16 -0.94
N MET A 90 8.60 -5.10 -1.71
CA MET A 90 7.44 -4.23 -1.60
C MET A 90 7.01 -3.77 -2.98
N ALA A 91 5.70 -3.75 -3.22
CA ALA A 91 5.14 -3.30 -4.49
C ALA A 91 3.72 -2.73 -4.27
N THR A 92 3.27 -1.94 -5.22
CA THR A 92 1.93 -1.35 -5.23
C THR A 92 1.26 -1.59 -6.58
N PHE A 93 -0.07 -1.57 -6.57
CA PHE A 93 -0.89 -1.42 -7.76
C PHE A 93 -2.00 -0.42 -7.47
N HIS A 94 -2.68 0.02 -8.51
CA HIS A 94 -3.72 1.02 -8.43
C HIS A 94 -5.05 0.40 -8.84
N TYR A 95 -6.15 1.03 -8.42
CA TYR A 95 -7.47 0.70 -8.91
C TYR A 95 -8.26 1.97 -9.18
N ASN A 96 -9.21 1.88 -10.11
CA ASN A 96 -10.17 2.94 -10.41
C ASN A 96 -11.34 2.35 -11.22
N ASP A 97 -12.28 3.18 -11.66
CA ASP A 97 -13.24 2.78 -12.70
C ASP A 97 -12.54 2.52 -14.06
N ASP A 98 -13.26 1.97 -15.05
CA ASP A 98 -12.66 1.59 -16.34
C ASP A 98 -12.02 2.81 -17.04
N GLU A 99 -12.69 3.96 -17.03
CA GLU A 99 -12.19 5.19 -17.63
C GLU A 99 -10.91 5.68 -16.95
N GLY A 100 -10.93 5.80 -15.62
CA GLY A 100 -9.79 6.25 -14.82
C GLY A 100 -8.61 5.27 -14.91
N ALA A 101 -8.87 3.96 -14.85
CA ALA A 101 -7.84 2.94 -14.95
C ALA A 101 -7.19 2.95 -16.34
N ARG A 102 -7.98 3.08 -17.40
CA ARG A 102 -7.48 3.20 -18.78
C ARG A 102 -6.63 4.45 -18.95
N LEU A 103 -7.10 5.60 -18.42
CA LEU A 103 -6.36 6.86 -18.50
C LEU A 103 -5.00 6.74 -17.80
N MET A 104 -4.99 6.26 -16.56
CA MET A 104 -3.75 6.06 -15.80
C MET A 104 -2.77 5.12 -16.51
N ALA A 105 -3.27 4.02 -17.08
CA ALA A 105 -2.45 3.09 -17.84
C ALA A 105 -1.90 3.73 -19.14
N SER A 106 -2.70 4.56 -19.80
CA SER A 106 -2.31 5.28 -21.03
C SER A 106 -1.22 6.33 -20.76
N LEU A 107 -1.19 6.94 -19.58
CA LEU A 107 -0.11 7.85 -19.17
C LEU A 107 1.24 7.15 -19.00
N GLN A 108 1.25 5.83 -18.79
CA GLN A 108 2.46 5.04 -18.63
C GLN A 108 2.91 4.32 -19.92
N GLY A 109 2.12 4.38 -20.99
CA GLY A 109 2.42 3.70 -22.24
C GLY A 109 1.17 3.17 -22.93
N ARG A 110 1.32 2.12 -23.74
CA ARG A 110 0.19 1.50 -24.44
C ARG A 110 -0.48 0.48 -23.53
N PRO A 111 -1.72 0.73 -23.06
CA PRO A 111 -2.38 -0.16 -22.11
C PRO A 111 -2.77 -1.48 -22.78
N ALA A 112 -2.61 -2.58 -22.05
CA ALA A 112 -3.13 -3.88 -22.40
C ALA A 112 -4.16 -4.32 -21.34
N ARG A 113 -5.42 -4.49 -21.75
CA ARG A 113 -6.45 -5.05 -20.87
C ARG A 113 -6.20 -6.56 -20.67
N ARG A 114 -6.36 -7.02 -19.45
CA ARG A 114 -6.18 -8.40 -19.00
C ARG A 114 -7.28 -8.74 -18.01
N ASP A 115 -7.54 -10.03 -17.86
CA ASP A 115 -8.38 -10.61 -16.83
C ASP A 115 -7.52 -11.41 -15.83
N GLY A 116 -8.11 -11.80 -14.70
CA GLY A 116 -7.44 -12.69 -13.76
C GLY A 116 -6.48 -11.99 -12.79
N GLY A 117 -5.47 -12.73 -12.36
CA GLY A 117 -4.46 -12.24 -11.41
C GLY A 117 -3.13 -11.91 -12.07
N PHE A 118 -2.33 -11.06 -11.41
CA PHE A 118 -1.02 -10.59 -11.86
C PHE A 118 0.05 -10.83 -10.80
N GLU A 119 1.31 -10.99 -11.21
CA GLU A 119 2.45 -11.15 -10.32
C GLU A 119 2.86 -9.76 -9.78
N LEU A 120 2.39 -9.41 -8.58
CA LEU A 120 2.74 -8.13 -7.95
C LEU A 120 4.21 -8.10 -7.52
N ILE A 121 4.72 -9.23 -7.02
CA ILE A 121 6.15 -9.42 -6.74
C ILE A 121 6.58 -10.67 -7.50
N PRO A 122 7.32 -10.51 -8.62
CA PRO A 122 7.65 -11.61 -9.52
C PRO A 122 8.21 -12.84 -8.80
N GLY A 123 7.56 -13.99 -9.01
CA GLY A 123 7.96 -15.29 -8.45
C GLY A 123 7.69 -15.45 -6.94
N LYS A 124 7.21 -14.41 -6.26
CA LYS A 124 6.92 -14.44 -4.81
C LYS A 124 5.44 -14.31 -4.51
N LEU A 125 4.78 -13.29 -5.04
CA LEU A 125 3.39 -12.97 -4.70
C LEU A 125 2.57 -12.64 -5.94
N ARG A 126 1.54 -13.46 -6.17
CA ARG A 126 0.47 -13.15 -7.14
C ARG A 126 -0.74 -12.59 -6.41
N VAL A 127 -1.33 -11.55 -7.00
CA VAL A 127 -2.56 -10.93 -6.51
C VAL A 127 -3.67 -11.15 -7.52
N THR A 128 -4.89 -11.33 -7.03
CA THR A 128 -6.11 -11.27 -7.84
C THR A 128 -7.12 -10.44 -7.06
N VAL A 129 -7.63 -9.38 -7.68
CA VAL A 129 -8.78 -8.66 -7.13
C VAL A 129 -10.01 -9.38 -7.64
N MET A 130 -10.84 -9.86 -6.72
CA MET A 130 -12.05 -10.59 -7.06
C MET A 130 -13.25 -9.69 -6.82
N ASP A 131 -14.28 -9.81 -7.64
CA ASP A 131 -15.58 -9.28 -7.29
C ASP A 131 -16.05 -9.87 -5.94
N GLY A 132 -16.86 -9.10 -5.22
CA GLY A 132 -17.40 -9.45 -3.91
C GLY A 132 -18.76 -10.14 -3.99
N SER A 133 -19.13 -10.71 -5.14
CA SER A 133 -20.41 -11.41 -5.30
C SER A 133 -20.52 -12.59 -4.35
N ARG A 134 -21.69 -12.73 -3.73
CA ARG A 134 -21.98 -13.82 -2.78
C ARG A 134 -22.13 -15.18 -3.46
N TYR A 135 -22.35 -15.22 -4.77
CA TYR A 135 -22.72 -16.44 -5.50
C TYR A 135 -21.57 -17.02 -6.34
N SER A 136 -20.74 -16.15 -6.91
CA SER A 136 -19.57 -16.55 -7.69
C SER A 136 -18.60 -15.38 -7.72
N SER A 137 -17.40 -15.55 -7.19
CA SER A 137 -16.37 -14.53 -7.24
C SER A 137 -15.53 -14.70 -8.51
N SER A 138 -15.57 -13.71 -9.39
CA SER A 138 -14.76 -13.64 -10.60
C SER A 138 -13.60 -12.69 -10.40
N ALA A 139 -12.50 -12.90 -11.12
CA ALA A 139 -11.42 -11.92 -11.12
C ALA A 139 -11.87 -10.66 -11.88
N LEU A 140 -11.53 -9.49 -11.34
CA LEU A 140 -11.74 -8.23 -12.03
C LEU A 140 -10.71 -8.05 -13.14
N ASP A 141 -11.11 -7.35 -14.19
CA ASP A 141 -10.19 -6.92 -15.25
C ASP A 141 -9.20 -5.88 -14.73
N HIS A 142 -8.05 -5.77 -15.40
CA HIS A 142 -7.07 -4.73 -15.16
C HIS A 142 -6.38 -4.30 -16.45
N TYR A 143 -5.84 -3.09 -16.45
CA TYR A 143 -4.88 -2.66 -17.46
C TYR A 143 -3.45 -2.86 -16.94
N GLU A 144 -2.59 -3.35 -17.83
CA GLU A 144 -1.14 -3.38 -17.65
C GLU A 144 -0.50 -2.36 -18.60
N SER A 145 0.44 -1.57 -18.10
CA SER A 145 1.22 -0.63 -18.91
C SER A 145 2.56 -0.37 -18.23
N GLY A 146 3.67 -0.70 -18.90
CA GLY A 146 5.00 -0.67 -18.28
C GLY A 146 5.06 -1.63 -17.08
N GLN A 147 5.33 -1.09 -15.87
CA GLN A 147 5.27 -1.84 -14.61
C GLN A 147 3.98 -1.57 -13.82
N GLY A 148 3.09 -0.72 -14.33
CA GLY A 148 1.85 -0.35 -13.69
C GLY A 148 0.74 -1.36 -13.92
N ILE A 149 0.03 -1.67 -12.84
CA ILE A 149 -1.21 -2.45 -12.83
C ILE A 149 -2.33 -1.55 -12.33
N PHE A 150 -3.42 -1.49 -13.10
CA PHE A 150 -4.58 -0.64 -12.84
C PHE A 150 -5.87 -1.47 -12.90
N VAL A 151 -6.35 -1.90 -11.73
CA VAL A 151 -7.54 -2.74 -11.59
C VAL A 151 -8.80 -1.92 -11.84
N ILE A 152 -9.76 -2.53 -12.54
CA ILE A 152 -11.04 -1.92 -12.88
C ILE A 152 -12.07 -2.32 -11.81
N GLY A 153 -12.47 -1.36 -10.99
CA GLY A 153 -13.56 -1.47 -10.04
C GLY A 153 -14.86 -0.90 -10.60
N THR A 154 -15.98 -1.29 -10.00
CA THR A 154 -17.31 -0.71 -10.28
C THR A 154 -17.81 -0.03 -9.01
N PRO A 155 -18.18 1.26 -9.03
CA PRO A 155 -18.73 1.94 -7.86
C PRO A 155 -19.91 1.17 -7.25
N GLY A 156 -19.96 1.04 -5.93
CA GLY A 156 -20.95 0.30 -5.15
C GLY A 156 -20.70 -1.21 -5.04
N GLU A 157 -19.76 -1.76 -5.82
CA GLU A 157 -19.49 -3.20 -5.79
C GLU A 157 -18.49 -3.57 -4.70
N ASN A 158 -18.76 -4.69 -4.03
CA ASN A 158 -17.82 -5.27 -3.09
C ASN A 158 -16.64 -5.89 -3.84
N TYR A 159 -15.48 -5.98 -3.17
CA TYR A 159 -14.33 -6.70 -3.71
C TYR A 159 -13.52 -7.37 -2.60
N SER A 160 -12.65 -8.30 -3.01
CA SER A 160 -11.72 -8.97 -2.10
C SER A 160 -10.36 -9.18 -2.75
N LEU A 161 -9.33 -9.38 -1.93
CA LEU A 161 -7.96 -9.61 -2.41
C LEU A 161 -7.57 -11.06 -2.19
N LYS A 162 -7.34 -11.81 -3.27
CA LYS A 162 -6.71 -13.13 -3.20
C LYS A 162 -5.21 -12.99 -3.35
N LEU A 163 -4.47 -13.40 -2.33
CA LEU A 163 -3.02 -13.35 -2.28
C LEU A 163 -2.47 -14.77 -2.35
N ALA A 164 -1.74 -15.10 -3.41
CA ALA A 164 -1.15 -16.41 -3.62
C ALA A 164 0.38 -16.35 -3.45
N ASN A 165 0.87 -17.06 -2.44
CA ASN A 165 2.29 -17.21 -2.19
C ASN A 165 2.87 -18.24 -3.17
N ARG A 166 3.75 -17.77 -4.06
CA ARG A 166 4.42 -18.60 -5.07
C ARG A 166 5.68 -19.27 -4.55
N THR A 167 6.14 -18.94 -3.36
CA THR A 167 7.35 -19.51 -2.75
C THR A 167 7.06 -20.86 -2.09
N SER A 168 8.12 -21.61 -1.79
CA SER A 168 8.06 -22.87 -1.03
C SER A 168 8.11 -22.68 0.49
N ARG A 169 8.01 -21.44 0.99
CA ARG A 169 8.11 -21.08 2.41
C ARG A 169 6.91 -20.25 2.83
N ARG A 170 6.62 -20.18 4.13
CA ARG A 170 5.62 -19.23 4.65
C ARG A 170 6.09 -17.80 4.39
N MET A 171 5.13 -16.92 4.12
CA MET A 171 5.36 -15.50 3.88
C MET A 171 4.39 -14.69 4.72
N GLU A 172 4.85 -13.60 5.31
CA GLU A 172 3.98 -12.58 5.89
C GLU A 172 3.82 -11.43 4.89
N VAL A 173 2.59 -10.97 4.69
CA VAL A 173 2.26 -9.86 3.79
C VAL A 173 1.50 -8.79 4.56
N VAL A 174 2.11 -7.63 4.74
CA VAL A 174 1.43 -6.43 5.24
C VAL A 174 0.69 -5.81 4.07
N VAL A 175 -0.61 -5.63 4.21
CA VAL A 175 -1.49 -5.15 3.13
C VAL A 175 -2.08 -3.80 3.51
N SER A 176 -1.90 -2.84 2.61
CA SER A 176 -2.43 -1.48 2.69
C SER A 176 -3.45 -1.26 1.58
N VAL A 177 -4.62 -0.75 1.92
CA VAL A 177 -5.63 -0.26 0.97
C VAL A 177 -5.91 1.20 1.31
N ASP A 178 -5.80 2.10 0.34
CA ASP A 178 -5.96 3.54 0.53
C ASP A 178 -5.04 4.15 1.62
N GLY A 179 -3.88 3.52 1.84
CA GLY A 179 -2.95 3.87 2.90
C GLY A 179 -3.33 3.36 4.29
N LEU A 180 -4.40 2.56 4.42
CA LEU A 180 -4.83 1.94 5.68
C LEU A 180 -4.51 0.45 5.70
N SER A 181 -4.08 -0.04 6.86
CA SER A 181 -3.84 -1.47 7.09
C SER A 181 -5.16 -2.23 7.17
N LEU A 182 -5.29 -3.32 6.42
CA LEU A 182 -6.50 -4.15 6.47
C LEU A 182 -6.73 -4.81 7.84
N LEU A 183 -5.68 -4.97 8.66
CA LEU A 183 -5.77 -5.62 9.96
C LEU A 183 -6.35 -4.72 11.06
N ASP A 184 -6.41 -3.41 10.88
CA ASP A 184 -6.87 -2.49 11.94
C ASP A 184 -7.48 -1.17 11.45
N GLY A 185 -7.50 -0.92 10.14
CA GLY A 185 -8.07 0.29 9.55
C GLY A 185 -7.36 1.58 9.97
N GLN A 186 -6.14 1.45 10.48
CA GLN A 186 -5.26 2.56 10.85
C GLN A 186 -4.21 2.79 9.75
N PRO A 187 -3.50 3.93 9.73
CA PRO A 187 -2.44 4.17 8.77
C PRO A 187 -1.47 2.99 8.68
N ALA A 188 -1.21 2.56 7.45
CA ALA A 188 -0.37 1.41 7.18
C ALA A 188 1.11 1.74 7.45
N SER A 189 1.86 0.72 7.86
CA SER A 189 3.32 0.79 7.96
C SER A 189 3.87 -0.63 7.78
N ALA A 190 4.98 -0.75 7.07
CA ALA A 190 5.66 -2.03 6.86
C ALA A 190 6.05 -2.72 8.20
N ARG A 191 6.20 -1.94 9.28
CA ARG A 191 6.52 -2.48 10.61
C ARG A 191 5.32 -3.14 11.31
N LYS A 192 4.09 -2.90 10.86
CA LYS A 192 2.89 -3.51 11.43
C LYS A 192 2.84 -5.00 11.06
N PRO A 193 2.13 -5.84 11.84
CA PRO A 193 1.90 -7.22 11.46
C PRO A 193 1.14 -7.32 10.13
N GLY A 194 1.25 -8.47 9.48
CA GLY A 194 0.58 -8.80 8.22
C GLY A 194 -0.11 -10.15 8.25
N TYR A 195 -0.64 -10.56 7.10
CA TYR A 195 -1.26 -11.86 6.90
C TYR A 195 -0.21 -12.92 6.60
N ILE A 196 -0.29 -14.07 7.24
CA ILE A 196 0.60 -15.20 6.98
C ILE A 196 -0.01 -16.08 5.90
N ILE A 197 0.72 -16.27 4.81
CA ILE A 197 0.32 -17.12 3.69
C ILE A 197 1.23 -18.35 3.67
N PRO A 198 0.67 -19.57 3.84
CA PRO A 198 1.45 -20.80 3.76
C PRO A 198 2.16 -20.96 2.41
N ALA A 199 3.21 -21.77 2.40
CA ALA A 199 3.94 -22.13 1.19
C ALA A 199 2.98 -22.65 0.11
N LYS A 200 3.12 -22.15 -1.13
CA LYS A 200 2.30 -22.57 -2.29
C LYS A 200 0.78 -22.48 -2.08
N SER A 201 0.32 -21.67 -1.13
CA SER A 201 -1.10 -21.49 -0.81
C SER A 201 -1.58 -20.08 -1.11
N ALA A 202 -2.88 -19.86 -0.98
CA ALA A 202 -3.50 -18.55 -1.10
C ALA A 202 -4.44 -18.25 0.07
N VAL A 203 -4.59 -16.96 0.38
CA VAL A 203 -5.60 -16.44 1.30
C VAL A 203 -6.48 -15.42 0.59
N ILE A 204 -7.74 -15.31 1.02
CA ILE A 204 -8.67 -14.30 0.53
C ILE A 204 -8.93 -13.31 1.66
N LEU A 205 -8.61 -12.04 1.43
CA LEU A 205 -8.85 -10.94 2.33
C LEU A 205 -10.15 -10.26 1.92
N ARG A 206 -11.21 -10.55 2.66
CA ARG A 206 -12.58 -10.12 2.33
C ARG A 206 -12.92 -8.71 2.84
N GLY A 207 -12.08 -8.15 3.70
CA GLY A 207 -12.47 -6.99 4.48
C GLY A 207 -11.34 -6.31 5.22
N MET A 208 -11.68 -5.16 5.82
CA MET A 208 -10.84 -4.38 6.71
C MET A 208 -11.39 -4.48 8.13
N ARG A 209 -10.52 -4.73 9.10
CA ARG A 209 -10.89 -4.70 10.52
C ARG A 209 -10.92 -3.28 11.03
N VAL A 210 -11.99 -2.88 11.71
CA VAL A 210 -12.13 -1.60 12.41
C VAL A 210 -12.83 -1.83 13.73
N GLY A 211 -12.22 -1.37 14.83
CA GLY A 211 -12.81 -1.51 16.17
C GLY A 211 -13.09 -2.97 16.58
N GLY A 212 -12.24 -3.90 16.15
CA GLY A 212 -12.38 -5.34 16.45
C GLY A 212 -13.35 -6.11 15.56
N LYS A 213 -14.08 -5.43 14.67
CA LYS A 213 -15.03 -6.04 13.72
C LYS A 213 -14.46 -6.04 12.31
N LEU A 214 -14.82 -7.02 11.48
CA LEU A 214 -14.42 -7.11 10.07
C LEU A 214 -15.54 -6.57 9.18
N TYR A 215 -15.23 -5.66 8.26
CA TYR A 215 -16.21 -5.11 7.30
C TYR A 215 -15.77 -5.38 5.87
N SER A 216 -16.72 -5.65 4.96
CA SER A 216 -16.41 -5.85 3.53
C SER A 216 -15.79 -4.59 2.91
N LEU A 217 -14.98 -4.79 1.85
CA LEU A 217 -14.44 -3.69 1.06
C LEU A 217 -15.40 -3.39 -0.08
N GLU A 218 -15.73 -2.12 -0.27
CA GLU A 218 -16.60 -1.65 -1.34
C GLU A 218 -15.90 -0.55 -2.13
N PHE A 219 -16.02 -0.57 -3.45
CA PHE A 219 -15.57 0.54 -4.28
C PHE A 219 -16.54 1.70 -4.13
N GLY A 220 -16.06 2.83 -3.63
CA GLY A 220 -16.85 4.03 -3.40
C GLY A 220 -16.17 5.27 -3.96
N SER A 221 -16.62 6.44 -3.54
CA SER A 221 -15.99 7.69 -3.98
C SER A 221 -14.73 8.01 -3.16
N VAL A 222 -13.80 8.80 -3.71
CA VAL A 222 -12.64 9.27 -2.95
C VAL A 222 -13.05 9.99 -1.65
N LYS A 223 -14.10 10.81 -1.73
CA LYS A 223 -14.60 11.61 -0.61
C LYS A 223 -15.16 10.75 0.52
N GLU A 224 -15.94 9.73 0.18
CA GLU A 224 -16.60 8.85 1.16
C GLU A 224 -15.70 7.67 1.58
N SER A 225 -14.56 7.47 0.91
CA SER A 225 -13.60 6.43 1.29
C SER A 225 -13.23 6.45 2.77
N ARG A 226 -12.96 5.26 3.32
CA ARG A 226 -12.59 5.07 4.73
C ARG A 226 -11.37 5.90 5.12
N ALA A 227 -10.40 6.06 4.22
CA ALA A 227 -9.20 6.87 4.45
C ALA A 227 -9.54 8.36 4.59
N SER A 228 -10.37 8.89 3.68
CA SER A 228 -10.84 10.28 3.71
C SER A 228 -11.70 10.59 4.93
N THR A 229 -12.66 9.72 5.24
CA THR A 229 -13.59 9.94 6.36
C THR A 229 -12.94 9.84 7.73
N ALA A 230 -11.94 8.96 7.92
CA ALA A 230 -11.23 8.87 9.21
C ALA A 230 -10.08 9.87 9.38
N PHE A 231 -9.35 10.21 8.31
CA PHE A 231 -8.08 10.93 8.41
C PHE A 231 -8.03 12.20 7.56
N GLY A 232 -9.16 12.60 6.98
CA GLY A 232 -9.30 13.81 6.16
C GLY A 232 -8.34 13.82 4.97
N GLN A 233 -7.88 15.02 4.62
CA GLN A 233 -6.99 15.23 3.47
C GLN A 233 -5.68 14.43 3.54
N LYS A 234 -5.18 14.16 4.75
CA LYS A 234 -3.96 13.34 4.92
C LYS A 234 -4.21 11.87 4.53
N GLY A 235 -5.40 11.35 4.80
CA GLY A 235 -5.82 10.00 4.39
C GLY A 235 -6.11 9.92 2.89
N ALA A 236 -6.73 10.95 2.33
CA ALA A 236 -7.14 11.00 0.92
C ALA A 236 -5.97 10.87 -0.09
N ARG A 237 -4.71 11.09 0.34
CA ARG A 237 -3.55 11.07 -0.55
C ARG A 237 -3.28 9.73 -1.22
N ASN A 238 -3.58 8.63 -0.53
CA ASN A 238 -3.25 7.28 -0.99
C ASN A 238 -4.48 6.54 -1.54
N VAL A 239 -5.62 7.21 -1.69
CA VAL A 239 -6.85 6.61 -2.18
C VAL A 239 -6.68 6.13 -3.63
N GLY A 240 -7.14 4.92 -3.92
CA GLY A 240 -6.95 4.25 -5.20
C GLY A 240 -5.66 3.43 -5.28
N VAL A 241 -4.91 3.29 -4.17
CA VAL A 241 -3.62 2.58 -4.12
C VAL A 241 -3.70 1.40 -3.15
N ILE A 242 -3.26 0.23 -3.62
CA ILE A 242 -3.07 -0.97 -2.81
C ILE A 242 -1.58 -1.30 -2.77
N GLY A 243 -1.04 -1.43 -1.56
CA GLY A 243 0.37 -1.70 -1.32
C GLY A 243 0.58 -2.97 -0.51
N MET A 244 1.64 -3.70 -0.83
CA MET A 244 2.00 -4.93 -0.14
C MET A 244 3.50 -4.96 0.18
N ALA A 245 3.83 -5.26 1.43
CA ALA A 245 5.19 -5.52 1.88
C ALA A 245 5.30 -6.98 2.34
N CYS A 246 6.23 -7.71 1.74
CA CYS A 246 6.42 -9.14 1.98
C CYS A 246 7.64 -9.41 2.84
N TYR A 247 7.51 -10.40 3.71
CA TYR A 247 8.55 -10.85 4.63
C TYR A 247 8.73 -12.36 4.56
N GLU A 248 9.98 -12.80 4.53
CA GLU A 248 10.39 -14.19 4.63
C GLU A 248 10.51 -14.61 6.10
N GLU A 249 10.18 -15.87 6.37
CA GLU A 249 10.25 -16.43 7.72
C GLU A 249 11.66 -16.95 8.05
N ASP A 250 12.14 -16.60 9.24
CA ASP A 250 13.25 -17.29 9.88
C ASP A 250 12.78 -18.65 10.40
N GLU A 251 12.93 -19.67 9.55
CA GLU A 251 12.55 -21.05 9.88
C GLU A 251 13.47 -21.69 10.92
N ILE A 252 14.67 -21.17 11.17
CA ILE A 252 15.53 -21.68 12.23
C ILE A 252 14.93 -21.26 13.56
N VAL A 253 14.61 -19.96 13.72
CA VAL A 253 13.98 -19.44 14.92
C VAL A 253 12.60 -20.07 15.13
N ARG A 254 11.77 -20.16 14.08
CA ARG A 254 10.45 -20.82 14.19
C ARG A 254 10.56 -22.26 14.68
N ARG A 255 11.47 -23.06 14.10
CA ARG A 255 11.63 -24.47 14.49
C ARG A 255 12.13 -24.61 15.92
N ARG A 256 13.07 -23.76 16.36
CA ARG A 256 13.53 -23.74 17.75
C ARG A 256 12.38 -23.44 18.72
N ALA A 257 11.61 -22.40 18.45
CA ALA A 257 10.45 -22.04 19.28
C ALA A 257 9.40 -23.17 19.34
N GLN A 258 9.17 -23.88 18.23
CA GLN A 258 8.25 -25.01 18.19
C GLN A 258 8.74 -26.21 19.02
N VAL A 259 10.06 -26.47 19.02
CA VAL A 259 10.67 -27.52 19.85
C VAL A 259 10.60 -27.16 21.33
N GLU A 260 10.93 -25.92 21.70
CA GLU A 260 10.82 -25.43 23.09
C GLU A 260 9.39 -25.56 23.62
N GLU A 261 8.39 -25.14 22.84
CA GLU A 261 6.97 -25.31 23.18
C GLU A 261 6.58 -26.79 23.35
N SER A 262 7.18 -27.70 22.57
CA SER A 262 6.91 -29.14 22.70
C SER A 262 7.39 -29.67 24.04
N TYR A 263 8.59 -29.27 24.49
CA TYR A 263 9.10 -29.64 25.82
C TYR A 263 8.23 -29.09 26.96
N VAL A 264 7.73 -27.85 26.84
CA VAL A 264 6.82 -27.27 27.83
C VAL A 264 5.54 -28.11 27.96
N ARG A 265 4.98 -28.58 26.83
CA ARG A 265 3.77 -29.40 26.82
C ARG A 265 3.99 -30.80 27.37
N GLU A 266 5.14 -31.42 27.12
CA GLU A 266 5.49 -32.71 27.71
C GLU A 266 5.57 -32.63 29.24
N GLY A 267 6.01 -31.51 29.79
CA GLY A 267 6.03 -31.26 31.23
C GLY A 267 4.69 -30.84 31.84
N ALA A 268 3.69 -30.53 31.03
CA ALA A 268 2.41 -30.03 31.51
C ALA A 268 1.53 -31.18 32.04
N ARG A 269 1.02 -31.04 33.27
CA ARG A 269 0.03 -31.96 33.83
C ARG A 269 -1.37 -31.47 33.49
N ALA A 270 -2.13 -32.28 32.75
CA ALA A 270 -3.49 -31.94 32.31
C ALA A 270 -4.49 -31.73 33.47
N PHE A 271 -4.22 -32.35 34.63
CA PHE A 271 -4.96 -32.15 35.87
C PHE A 271 -3.92 -31.84 36.95
N GLY A 272 -3.74 -30.55 37.27
CA GLY A 272 -2.86 -30.13 38.36
C GLY A 272 -3.46 -30.49 39.71
N SER A 273 -2.62 -30.95 40.65
CA SER A 273 -2.90 -30.99 42.10
C SER A 273 -2.52 -29.67 42.74
#